data_AF-A0A962RKI1-F1
#
_entry.id   AF-A0A962RKI1-F1
#
_cell.length_a   1.000
_cell.length_b   1.000
_cell.length_c   1.000
_cell.angle_alpha   90.00
_cell.angle_beta   90.00
_cell.angle_gamma   90.00
#
_symmetry.space_group_name_H-M   'P 1'
#
loop_
_entity.id
_entity.type
_entity.pdbx_description
1 polymer ?
#
loop_
_entity_poly.entity_id
_entity_poly.type
_entity_poly.pdbx_seq_one_letter_code
_entity_poly.pdbx_strand_id
1 'polypeptide(L)'
;MELSTTQMSERQRNYRQVYRERIATWYNGWLHVAVIYTIGLMAMYLYVAHIHVLRWWELLTVPVVFLLCNMFEWWIHRYVMHRPLRFRGARAIYTRHTLMHHQFFTDTEMRFADSLDWRVTFFPPYALIVFILMSVPAALLVGWLFTANMGWLLMCTTTSIYLIYEFMHFC
;
A
#
# COMPACT_ATOMS: atom_id res chain seq x y z
N MET A 1 -21.01 13.05 -4.32
CA MET A 1 -22.24 12.84 -5.13
C MET A 1 -21.92 11.72 -6.10
N GLU A 2 -22.77 10.70 -6.28
CA GLU A 2 -22.42 9.54 -7.12
C GLU A 2 -22.35 9.89 -8.62
N LEU A 3 -21.62 9.09 -9.40
CA LEU A 3 -21.56 9.21 -10.86
C LEU A 3 -22.97 9.15 -11.50
N SER A 4 -23.32 10.18 -12.28
CA SER A 4 -24.60 10.26 -12.99
C SER A 4 -24.65 9.28 -14.17
N THR A 5 -23.60 9.23 -14.98
CA THR A 5 -23.48 8.34 -16.14
C THR A 5 -22.51 7.20 -15.85
N THR A 6 -23.05 5.99 -15.66
CA THR A 6 -22.29 4.79 -15.29
C THR A 6 -23.06 3.52 -15.62
N GLN A 7 -22.33 2.42 -15.86
CA GLN A 7 -22.87 1.08 -16.09
C GLN A 7 -23.12 0.29 -14.80
N MET A 8 -22.92 0.90 -13.62
CA MET A 8 -23.15 0.23 -12.34
C MET A 8 -24.60 -0.26 -12.17
N SER A 9 -24.73 -1.51 -11.73
CA SER A 9 -26.01 -2.05 -11.24
C SER A 9 -26.51 -1.31 -10.00
N GLU A 10 -27.82 -1.40 -9.71
CA GLU A 10 -28.40 -0.86 -8.48
C GLU A 10 -27.74 -1.44 -7.22
N ARG A 11 -27.40 -2.73 -7.25
CA ARG A 11 -26.68 -3.41 -6.16
C ARG A 11 -25.34 -2.73 -5.86
N GLN A 12 -24.57 -2.39 -6.91
CA GLN A 12 -23.27 -1.75 -6.75
C GLN A 12 -23.42 -0.30 -6.26
N ARG A 13 -24.39 0.44 -6.78
CA ARG A 13 -24.70 1.81 -6.29
C ARG A 13 -25.06 1.80 -4.81
N ASN A 14 -25.95 0.88 -4.39
CA ASN A 14 -26.32 0.72 -2.99
C ASN A 14 -25.11 0.35 -2.13
N TYR A 15 -24.26 -0.55 -2.62
CA TYR A 15 -23.02 -0.90 -1.91
C TYR A 15 -22.09 0.30 -1.70
N ARG A 16 -21.82 1.09 -2.74
CA ARG A 16 -20.99 2.30 -2.64
C ARG A 16 -21.59 3.31 -1.67
N GLN A 17 -22.92 3.48 -1.69
CA GLN A 17 -23.61 4.34 -0.73
C GLN A 17 -23.42 3.86 0.72
N VAL A 18 -23.73 2.60 1.01
CA VAL A 18 -23.56 2.01 2.35
C VAL A 18 -22.10 2.05 2.82
N TYR A 19 -21.14 1.87 1.90
CA TYR A 19 -19.72 2.00 2.20
C TYR A 19 -19.39 3.42 2.67
N ARG A 20 -19.85 4.45 1.95
CA ARG A 20 -19.64 5.87 2.27
C ARG A 20 -20.28 6.27 3.60
N GLU A 21 -21.48 5.78 3.90
CA GLU A 21 -22.17 6.03 5.18
C GLU A 21 -21.39 5.52 6.40
N ARG A 22 -20.51 4.53 6.21
CA ARG A 22 -19.63 3.97 7.26
C ARG A 22 -18.28 4.66 7.35
N ILE A 23 -17.98 5.60 6.45
CA ILE A 23 -16.75 6.41 6.52
C ILE A 23 -16.93 7.43 7.65
N ALA A 24 -15.90 7.59 8.47
CA ALA A 24 -15.93 8.57 9.54
C ALA A 24 -16.14 9.99 8.97
N THR A 25 -16.98 10.79 9.63
CA THR A 25 -17.39 12.12 9.15
C THR A 25 -16.22 13.11 9.02
N TRP A 26 -15.13 12.89 9.75
CA TRP A 26 -13.90 13.71 9.67
C TRP A 26 -12.93 13.23 8.58
N TYR A 27 -13.21 12.13 7.87
CA TYR A 27 -12.33 11.62 6.83
C TYR A 27 -12.20 12.62 5.68
N ASN A 28 -10.96 12.86 5.25
CA ASN A 28 -10.64 13.70 4.12
C ASN A 28 -9.62 12.97 3.24
N GLY A 29 -9.97 12.70 1.98
CA GLY A 29 -9.12 11.93 1.07
C GLY A 29 -7.77 12.59 0.79
N TRP A 30 -7.75 13.90 0.60
CA TRP A 30 -6.50 14.65 0.39
C TRP A 30 -5.57 14.57 1.60
N LEU A 31 -6.10 14.77 2.80
CA LEU A 31 -5.34 14.63 4.03
C LEU A 31 -4.80 13.20 4.19
N HIS A 32 -5.62 12.19 3.87
CA HIS A 32 -5.22 10.79 3.94
C HIS A 32 -3.98 10.51 3.07
N VAL A 33 -4.03 10.91 1.79
CA VAL A 33 -2.90 10.76 0.87
C VAL A 33 -1.70 11.58 1.33
N ALA A 34 -1.91 12.84 1.73
CA ALA A 34 -0.84 13.70 2.21
C ALA A 34 -0.10 13.09 3.41
N VAL A 35 -0.80 12.47 4.36
CA VAL A 35 -0.19 11.79 5.51
C VAL A 35 0.68 10.61 5.09
N ILE A 36 0.19 9.75 4.18
CA ILE A 36 0.96 8.58 3.68
C ILE A 36 2.26 9.06 3.03
N TYR A 37 2.17 10.00 2.10
CA TYR A 37 3.35 10.50 1.38
C TYR A 37 4.29 11.29 2.28
N THR A 38 3.77 12.04 3.27
CA THR A 38 4.63 12.74 4.24
C THR A 38 5.45 11.74 5.06
N ILE A 39 4.81 10.69 5.59
CA ILE A 39 5.52 9.63 6.33
C ILE A 39 6.56 8.95 5.43
N GLY A 40 6.16 8.57 4.21
CA GLY A 40 7.03 7.89 3.26
C GLY A 40 8.24 8.73 2.83
N LEU A 41 8.04 10.01 2.53
CA LEU A 41 9.11 10.92 2.12
C LEU A 41 10.04 11.29 3.28
N MET A 42 9.51 11.47 4.50
CA MET A 42 10.34 11.67 5.70
C MET A 42 11.19 10.43 5.99
N ALA A 43 10.61 9.24 5.89
CA ALA A 43 11.33 7.98 6.02
C ALA A 43 12.43 7.87 4.95
N MET A 44 12.11 8.16 3.69
CA MET A 44 13.08 8.16 2.58
C MET A 44 14.25 9.12 2.84
N TYR A 45 13.94 10.35 3.29
CA TYR A 45 14.95 11.35 3.65
C TYR A 45 15.90 10.81 4.73
N LEU A 46 15.35 10.20 5.78
CA LEU A 46 16.16 9.58 6.84
C LEU A 46 17.06 8.48 6.29
N TYR A 47 16.56 7.57 5.45
CA TYR A 47 17.36 6.47 4.93
C TYR A 47 18.50 6.97 4.04
N VAL A 48 18.18 7.86 3.09
CA VAL A 48 19.16 8.43 2.15
C VAL A 48 20.24 9.21 2.88
N ALA A 49 19.90 9.94 3.95
CA ALA A 49 20.85 10.70 4.75
C ALA A 49 21.91 9.82 5.45
N HIS A 50 21.66 8.51 5.62
CA HIS A 50 22.58 7.56 6.25
C HIS A 50 23.36 6.70 5.24
N ILE A 51 23.16 6.90 3.93
CA ILE A 51 23.95 6.23 2.89
C ILE A 51 25.23 7.04 2.68
N HIS A 52 26.38 6.39 2.84
CA HIS A 52 27.69 7.03 2.72
C HIS A 52 28.63 6.25 1.79
N VAL A 53 29.30 6.94 0.86
CA VAL A 53 30.29 6.37 -0.07
C VAL A 53 29.77 5.09 -0.75
N LEU A 54 28.68 5.25 -1.51
CA LEU A 54 27.98 4.15 -2.14
C LEU A 54 28.85 3.43 -3.19
N ARG A 55 29.01 2.12 -3.05
CA ARG A 55 29.71 1.28 -4.03
C ARG A 55 28.72 0.80 -5.08
N TRP A 56 29.16 0.74 -6.34
CA TRP A 56 28.28 0.40 -7.47
C TRP A 56 27.56 -0.95 -7.29
N TRP A 57 28.18 -1.93 -6.64
CA TRP A 57 27.58 -3.26 -6.45
C TRP A 57 26.53 -3.28 -5.33
N GLU A 58 26.56 -2.32 -4.40
CA GLU A 58 25.52 -2.17 -3.37
C GLU A 58 24.17 -1.79 -4.01
N LEU A 59 24.20 -1.13 -5.17
CA LEU A 59 23.00 -0.83 -5.95
C LEU A 59 22.25 -2.08 -6.41
N LEU A 60 22.89 -3.26 -6.47
CA LEU A 60 22.21 -4.53 -6.76
C LEU A 60 21.14 -4.87 -5.71
N THR A 61 21.23 -4.31 -4.50
CA THR A 61 20.16 -4.41 -3.50
C THR A 61 18.82 -3.94 -4.06
N VAL A 62 18.80 -2.87 -4.84
CA VAL A 62 17.56 -2.27 -5.36
C VAL A 62 16.78 -3.23 -6.27
N PRO A 63 17.33 -3.74 -7.40
CA PRO A 63 16.59 -4.65 -8.27
C PRO A 63 16.25 -5.98 -7.57
N VAL A 64 17.13 -6.49 -6.71
CA VAL A 64 16.86 -7.74 -5.97
C VAL A 64 15.68 -7.56 -5.00
N VAL A 65 15.71 -6.54 -4.15
CA VAL A 65 14.63 -6.25 -3.20
C VAL A 65 13.35 -5.91 -3.96
N PHE A 66 13.45 -5.19 -5.08
CA PHE A 66 12.30 -4.88 -5.93
C PHE A 66 11.57 -6.13 -6.43
N LEU A 67 12.31 -7.10 -6.98
CA LEU A 67 11.74 -8.37 -7.42
C LEU A 67 11.13 -9.16 -6.26
N LEU A 68 11.80 -9.21 -5.12
CA LEU A 68 11.28 -9.89 -3.93
C LEU A 68 9.99 -9.25 -3.40
N CYS A 69 9.90 -7.91 -3.39
CA CYS A 69 8.70 -7.19 -3.00
C CYS A 69 7.53 -7.46 -3.97
N ASN A 70 7.77 -7.47 -5.28
CA ASN A 70 6.73 -7.81 -6.26
C ASN A 70 6.25 -9.27 -6.09
N MET A 71 7.16 -10.20 -5.84
CA MET A 71 6.80 -11.60 -5.55
C MET A 71 5.99 -11.70 -4.25
N PHE A 72 6.39 -10.97 -3.21
CA PHE A 72 5.67 -10.91 -1.94
C PHE A 72 4.27 -10.30 -2.11
N GLU A 73 4.15 -9.20 -2.86
CA GLU A 73 2.88 -8.56 -3.21
C GLU A 73 1.96 -9.55 -3.93
N TRP A 74 2.45 -10.21 -4.97
CA TRP A 74 1.70 -11.25 -5.67
C TRP A 74 1.25 -12.37 -4.73
N TRP A 75 2.14 -12.84 -3.86
CA TRP A 75 1.85 -13.92 -2.94
C TRP A 75 0.77 -13.52 -1.93
N ILE A 76 0.91 -12.36 -1.27
CA ILE A 76 -0.07 -11.89 -0.29
C ILE A 76 -1.41 -11.61 -0.98
N HIS A 77 -1.39 -11.02 -2.18
CA HIS A 77 -2.60 -10.73 -2.95
C HIS A 77 -3.35 -12.02 -3.29
N ARG A 78 -2.66 -13.03 -3.84
CA ARG A 78 -3.28 -14.28 -4.28
C ARG A 78 -3.69 -15.21 -3.13
N TYR A 79 -2.83 -15.36 -2.11
CA TYR A 79 -3.00 -16.40 -1.09
C TYR A 79 -3.56 -15.90 0.24
N VAL A 80 -3.49 -14.59 0.51
CA VAL A 80 -4.00 -13.99 1.76
C VAL A 80 -5.19 -13.09 1.48
N MET A 81 -5.06 -12.14 0.55
CA MET A 81 -6.08 -11.12 0.31
C MET A 81 -7.32 -11.66 -0.41
N HIS A 82 -7.18 -12.68 -1.25
CA HIS A 82 -8.29 -13.34 -1.96
C HIS A 82 -8.73 -14.69 -1.35
N ARG A 83 -8.28 -15.01 -0.13
CA ARG A 83 -8.68 -16.24 0.56
C ARG A 83 -9.12 -15.96 2.00
N PRO A 84 -10.28 -16.47 2.45
CA PRO A 84 -10.74 -16.27 3.82
C PRO A 84 -9.99 -17.20 4.79
N LEU A 85 -8.80 -16.78 5.23
CA LEU A 85 -8.00 -17.50 6.21
C LEU A 85 -8.55 -17.32 7.64
N ARG A 86 -8.30 -18.30 8.53
CA ARG A 86 -8.84 -18.31 9.90
C ARG A 86 -8.21 -17.27 10.83
N PHE A 87 -6.97 -16.88 10.58
CA PHE A 87 -6.24 -15.91 11.39
C PHE A 87 -6.87 -14.52 11.29
N ARG A 88 -7.07 -13.82 12.43
CA ARG A 88 -7.82 -12.55 12.50
C ARG A 88 -7.22 -11.46 11.61
N GLY A 89 -5.90 -11.32 11.57
CA GLY A 89 -5.24 -10.31 10.72
C GLY A 89 -5.44 -10.60 9.23
N ALA A 90 -5.25 -11.85 8.81
CA ALA A 90 -5.46 -12.26 7.42
C ALA A 90 -6.94 -12.09 7.01
N ARG A 91 -7.89 -12.40 7.90
CA ARG A 91 -9.32 -12.17 7.66
C ARG A 91 -9.66 -10.69 7.53
N ALA A 92 -9.02 -9.82 8.31
CA ALA A 92 -9.21 -8.37 8.20
C ALA A 92 -8.71 -7.85 6.85
N ILE A 93 -7.54 -8.32 6.40
CA ILE A 93 -6.98 -8.02 5.09
C ILE A 93 -7.91 -8.51 3.97
N TYR A 94 -8.36 -9.76 4.00
CA TYR A 94 -9.34 -10.31 3.06
C TYR A 94 -10.64 -9.49 3.01
N THR A 95 -11.14 -9.08 4.18
CA THR A 95 -12.37 -8.29 4.27
C THR A 95 -12.19 -6.92 3.61
N ARG A 96 -11.05 -6.24 3.85
CA ARG A 96 -10.75 -4.94 3.23
C ARG A 96 -10.50 -5.06 1.73
N HIS A 97 -9.86 -6.13 1.29
CA HIS A 97 -9.52 -6.32 -0.11
C HIS A 97 -10.70 -6.87 -0.92
N THR A 98 -11.11 -8.11 -0.67
CA THR A 98 -12.15 -8.77 -1.48
C THR A 98 -13.55 -8.28 -1.16
N LEU A 99 -13.89 -8.12 0.13
CA LEU A 99 -15.27 -7.78 0.53
C LEU A 99 -15.55 -6.27 0.59
N MET A 100 -14.50 -5.44 0.48
CA MET A 100 -14.63 -3.99 0.39
C MET A 100 -14.17 -3.47 -0.96
N HIS A 101 -12.88 -3.53 -1.24
CA HIS A 101 -12.30 -2.97 -2.47
C HIS A 101 -12.87 -3.60 -3.75
N HIS A 102 -12.83 -4.92 -3.91
CA HIS A 102 -13.38 -5.60 -5.09
C HIS A 102 -14.91 -5.55 -5.21
N GLN A 103 -15.62 -5.27 -4.11
CA GLN A 103 -17.07 -5.08 -4.16
C GLN A 103 -17.45 -3.62 -4.52
N PHE A 104 -16.54 -2.68 -4.27
CA PHE A 104 -16.72 -1.27 -4.58
C PHE A 104 -16.58 -1.00 -6.08
N PHE A 105 -15.60 -1.65 -6.72
CA PHE A 105 -15.31 -1.53 -8.14
C PHE A 105 -15.82 -2.72 -8.95
N THR A 106 -16.07 -2.50 -10.23
CA THR A 106 -16.29 -3.56 -11.23
C THR A 106 -15.31 -3.40 -12.37
N ASP A 107 -15.18 -4.44 -13.19
CA ASP A 107 -14.43 -4.42 -14.45
C ASP A 107 -14.90 -3.31 -15.42
N THR A 108 -16.17 -2.92 -15.32
CA THR A 108 -16.79 -1.87 -16.14
C THR A 108 -16.87 -0.49 -15.46
N GLU A 109 -16.64 -0.41 -14.14
CA GLU A 109 -16.68 0.85 -13.41
C GLU A 109 -15.67 0.86 -12.25
N MET A 110 -14.49 1.39 -12.55
CA MET A 110 -13.41 1.60 -11.58
C MET A 110 -13.31 3.06 -11.10
N ARG A 111 -14.13 3.98 -11.63
CA ARG A 111 -13.98 5.40 -11.31
C ARG A 111 -14.47 5.73 -9.90
N PHE A 112 -13.67 6.55 -9.21
CA PHE A 112 -14.09 7.27 -8.01
C PHE A 112 -15.15 8.32 -8.35
N ALA A 113 -16.11 8.52 -7.45
CA ALA A 113 -17.07 9.62 -7.58
C ALA A 113 -16.52 10.91 -6.95
N ASP A 114 -15.85 10.79 -5.81
CA ASP A 114 -15.17 11.89 -5.12
C ASP A 114 -14.07 11.36 -4.17
N SER A 115 -13.41 12.27 -3.44
CA SER A 115 -12.28 11.94 -2.56
C SER A 115 -12.64 11.04 -1.36
N LEU A 116 -13.91 10.85 -1.02
CA LEU A 116 -14.30 9.90 0.03
C LEU A 116 -13.99 8.46 -0.40
N ASP A 117 -14.16 8.18 -1.69
CA ASP A 117 -13.97 6.85 -2.26
C ASP A 117 -12.51 6.40 -2.19
N TRP A 118 -11.56 7.34 -2.11
CA TRP A 118 -10.12 7.03 -1.98
C TRP A 118 -9.81 6.14 -0.78
N ARG A 119 -10.66 6.16 0.25
CA ARG A 119 -10.52 5.30 1.45
C ARG A 119 -10.56 3.81 1.13
N VAL A 120 -11.20 3.44 0.03
CA VAL A 120 -11.34 2.04 -0.39
C VAL A 120 -10.10 1.53 -1.14
N THR A 121 -9.24 2.44 -1.61
CA THR A 121 -8.06 2.12 -2.41
C THR A 121 -6.78 2.33 -1.63
N PHE A 122 -6.58 3.50 -1.03
CA PHE A 122 -5.38 3.76 -0.23
C PHE A 122 -5.40 2.95 1.06
N PHE A 123 -4.29 2.31 1.36
CA PHE A 123 -4.08 1.66 2.63
C PHE A 123 -4.09 2.69 3.78
N PRO A 124 -4.54 2.32 4.98
CA PRO A 124 -4.53 3.24 6.11
C PRO A 124 -3.09 3.60 6.50
N PRO A 125 -2.80 4.81 7.03
CA PRO A 125 -1.42 5.26 7.27
C PRO A 125 -0.59 4.34 8.18
N TYR A 126 -1.23 3.65 9.13
CA TYR A 126 -0.56 2.69 9.98
C TYR A 126 -0.01 1.47 9.20
N ALA A 127 -0.56 1.14 8.03
CA ALA A 127 -0.09 0.02 7.21
C ALA A 127 1.31 0.29 6.66
N LEU A 128 1.60 1.52 6.24
CA LEU A 128 2.95 1.94 5.85
C LEU A 128 3.92 1.80 7.03
N ILE A 129 3.52 2.21 8.24
CA ILE A 129 4.35 2.08 9.44
C ILE A 129 4.65 0.60 9.72
N VAL A 130 3.63 -0.28 9.68
CA VAL A 130 3.81 -1.72 9.84
C VAL A 130 4.76 -2.29 8.78
N PHE A 131 4.62 -1.86 7.53
CA PHE A 131 5.48 -2.31 6.43
C PHE A 131 6.94 -1.88 6.60
N ILE A 132 7.18 -0.65 7.07
CA ILE A 132 8.50 -0.16 7.46
C ILE A 132 9.07 -1.03 8.58
N LEU A 133 8.30 -1.24 9.67
CA LEU A 133 8.75 -2.04 10.81
C LEU A 133 9.04 -3.50 10.44
N MET A 134 8.26 -4.09 9.53
CA MET A 134 8.52 -5.43 8.99
C MET A 134 9.79 -5.49 8.15
N SER A 135 10.18 -4.39 7.50
CA SER A 135 11.40 -4.30 6.68
C SER A 135 12.67 -4.16 7.53
N VAL A 136 12.57 -3.54 8.72
CA VAL A 136 13.72 -3.24 9.60
C VAL A 136 14.56 -4.50 9.94
N PRO A 137 13.99 -5.64 10.38
CA PRO A 137 14.81 -6.82 10.68
C PRO A 137 15.62 -7.32 9.48
N ALA A 138 15.03 -7.31 8.27
CA ALA A 138 15.73 -7.68 7.05
C ALA A 138 16.83 -6.67 6.69
N ALA A 139 16.56 -5.37 6.85
CA ALA A 139 17.55 -4.30 6.63
C ALA A 139 18.73 -4.41 7.60
N LEU A 140 18.47 -4.66 8.89
CA LEU A 140 19.52 -4.84 9.89
C LEU A 140 20.37 -6.08 9.59
N LEU A 141 19.73 -7.19 9.21
CA LEU A 141 20.44 -8.42 8.85
C LEU A 141 21.33 -8.22 7.62
N VAL A 142 20.79 -7.63 6.54
CA VAL A 142 21.56 -7.33 5.32
C VAL A 142 22.67 -6.32 5.61
N GLY A 143 22.37 -5.30 6.41
CA GLY A 143 23.31 -4.28 6.84
C GLY A 143 24.49 -4.85 7.62
N TRP A 144 24.21 -5.82 8.50
CA TRP A 144 25.21 -6.52 9.30
C TRP A 144 26.04 -7.52 8.49
N LEU A 145 25.42 -8.26 7.55
CA LEU A 145 26.10 -9.27 6.74
C LEU A 145 26.97 -8.70 5.62
N PHE A 146 26.56 -7.57 5.03
CA PHE A 146 27.23 -7.02 3.84
C PHE A 146 27.77 -5.62 4.09
N THR A 147 26.92 -4.59 4.07
CA THR A 147 27.27 -3.20 4.41
C THR A 147 26.05 -2.43 4.90
N ALA A 148 26.26 -1.42 5.75
CA ALA A 148 25.18 -0.55 6.23
C ALA A 148 24.39 0.10 5.08
N ASN A 149 25.06 0.50 3.99
CA ASN A 149 24.42 1.06 2.80
C ASN A 149 23.37 0.11 2.21
N MET A 150 23.64 -1.20 2.14
CA MET A 150 22.68 -2.17 1.62
C MET A 150 21.45 -2.31 2.53
N GLY A 151 21.62 -2.18 3.85
CA GLY A 151 20.49 -2.11 4.79
C GLY A 151 19.61 -0.90 4.52
N TRP A 152 20.21 0.28 4.35
CA TRP A 152 19.47 1.51 4.00
C TRP A 152 18.84 1.44 2.61
N LEU A 153 19.53 0.89 1.60
CA LEU A 153 18.97 0.67 0.27
C LEU A 153 17.79 -0.29 0.29
N LEU A 154 17.80 -1.31 1.15
CA LEU A 154 16.64 -2.18 1.36
C LEU A 154 15.45 -1.35 1.88
N MET A 155 15.66 -0.54 2.92
CA MET A 155 14.60 0.33 3.47
C MET A 155 14.07 1.33 2.45
N CYS A 156 14.96 1.95 1.64
CA CYS A 156 14.57 2.81 0.53
C CYS A 156 13.72 2.05 -0.49
N THR A 157 14.14 0.84 -0.86
CA THR A 157 13.47 0.06 -1.91
C THR A 157 12.10 -0.41 -1.45
N THR A 158 11.98 -0.98 -0.24
CA THR A 158 10.69 -1.44 0.28
C THR A 158 9.72 -0.27 0.43
N THR A 159 10.15 0.84 1.05
CA THR A 159 9.29 2.03 1.24
C THR A 159 8.88 2.64 -0.11
N SER A 160 9.80 2.73 -1.07
CA SER A 160 9.50 3.22 -2.42
C SER A 160 8.43 2.36 -3.10
N ILE A 161 8.55 1.04 -3.01
CA ILE A 161 7.58 0.13 -3.64
C ILE A 161 6.20 0.27 -3.02
N TYR A 162 6.09 0.46 -1.71
CA TYR A 162 4.80 0.74 -1.08
C TYR A 162 4.17 2.01 -1.67
N LEU A 163 4.93 3.12 -1.76
CA LEU A 163 4.42 4.38 -2.30
C LEU A 163 4.07 4.28 -3.79
N ILE A 164 4.90 3.59 -4.56
CA ILE A 164 4.65 3.33 -5.99
C ILE A 164 3.41 2.45 -6.17
N TYR A 165 3.25 1.41 -5.35
CA TYR A 165 2.06 0.57 -5.33
C TYR A 165 0.80 1.40 -5.07
N GLU A 166 0.79 2.22 -4.01
CA GLU A 166 -0.36 3.09 -3.70
C GLU A 166 -0.68 4.05 -4.86
N PHE A 167 0.35 4.62 -5.52
CA PHE A 167 0.16 5.48 -6.68
C PHE A 167 -0.44 4.73 -7.88
N MET A 168 0.16 3.61 -8.27
CA MET A 168 -0.28 2.82 -9.41
C MET A 168 -1.66 2.20 -9.18
N HIS A 169 -1.93 1.75 -7.95
CA HIS A 169 -3.23 1.19 -7.57
C HIS A 169 -4.36 2.23 -7.58
N PHE A 170 -4.00 3.51 -7.43
CA PHE A 170 -4.94 4.62 -7.47
C PHE A 170 -5.26 5.13 -8.90
N CYS A 171 -4.35 4.93 -9.87
CA CYS A 171 -4.50 5.38 -11.25
C CYS A 171 -5.30 4.40 -12.10
#